data_AF-A0A2V5N5W5-F1
#
_entry.id   AF-A0A2V5N5W5-F1
#
_cell.length_a   1.000
_cell.length_b   1.000
_cell.length_c   1.000
_cell.angle_alpha   90.00
_cell.angle_beta   90.00
_cell.angle_gamma   90.00
#
_symmetry.space_group_name_H-M   'P 1'
#
loop_
_entity.id
_entity.type
_entity.pdbx_description
1 polymer ?
#
loop_
_entity_poly.entity_id
_entity_poly.type
_entity_poly.pdbx_seq_one_letter_code
_entity_poly.pdbx_strand_id
1 'polypeptide(L)'
;MKKPKSIIHLLSLVGSCLILVGAAGLTFAGEKSGGHLTVDRVANFGSDLALSLSVDGSEVASLIEGQNYDGHLSPGKHVISAVVSPNREDSRPGNATIDVKDGETYSFTAMWQGDDLALIKNQ
;
A
#
# COMPACT_ATOMS: atom_id res chain seq x y z
N MET A 1 -12.80 -71.13 36.31
CA MET A 1 -12.08 -70.26 37.27
C MET A 1 -12.32 -68.80 36.89
N LYS A 2 -12.87 -68.03 37.84
CA LYS A 2 -12.90 -66.55 38.03
C LYS A 2 -12.84 -65.62 36.80
N LYS A 3 -13.96 -64.93 36.51
CA LYS A 3 -13.95 -63.53 36.02
C LYS A 3 -13.98 -62.61 37.25
N PRO A 4 -13.29 -61.44 37.25
CA PRO A 4 -14.06 -60.21 36.98
C PRO A 4 -13.29 -58.98 36.43
N LYS A 5 -14.11 -58.06 35.89
CA LYS A 5 -14.05 -56.57 35.93
C LYS A 5 -13.14 -55.79 34.97
N SER A 6 -13.85 -55.15 34.03
CA SER A 6 -13.64 -53.81 33.47
C SER A 6 -12.95 -52.83 34.42
N ILE A 7 -11.93 -52.13 33.93
CA ILE A 7 -11.48 -50.85 34.47
C ILE A 7 -11.21 -49.91 33.29
N ILE A 8 -12.16 -49.00 33.12
CA ILE A 8 -12.05 -47.78 32.33
C ILE A 8 -10.99 -46.91 33.01
N HIS A 9 -9.84 -46.70 32.35
CA HIS A 9 -8.88 -45.70 32.78
C HIS A 9 -9.07 -44.43 31.94
N LEU A 10 -9.89 -43.52 32.48
CA LEU A 10 -9.80 -42.09 32.22
C LEU A 10 -8.36 -41.63 32.52
N LEU A 11 -7.61 -41.30 31.47
CA LEU A 11 -6.43 -40.45 31.59
C LEU A 11 -6.82 -39.08 31.07
N SER A 12 -7.36 -38.26 31.99
CA SER A 12 -7.39 -36.81 31.80
C SER A 12 -5.95 -36.31 31.79
N LEU A 13 -5.40 -36.05 30.62
CA LEU A 13 -4.17 -35.28 30.54
C LEU A 13 -4.55 -33.82 30.33
N VAL A 14 -4.68 -33.11 31.46
CA VAL A 14 -4.62 -31.66 31.52
C VAL A 14 -3.24 -31.26 30.99
N GLY A 15 -3.18 -30.92 29.70
CA GLY A 15 -2.03 -30.25 29.11
C GLY A 15 -2.13 -28.78 29.42
N SER A 16 -1.66 -28.38 30.61
CA SER A 16 -1.53 -26.98 31.02
C SER A 16 -0.81 -26.17 29.94
N CYS A 17 -1.42 -25.03 29.63
CA CYS A 17 -0.90 -24.00 28.74
C CYS A 17 0.52 -23.59 29.15
N LEU A 18 1.49 -23.71 28.26
CA LEU A 18 2.69 -22.88 28.30
C LEU A 18 2.64 -21.96 27.09
N ILE A 19 2.07 -20.77 27.30
CA ILE A 19 2.18 -19.64 26.38
C ILE A 19 3.64 -19.24 26.38
N LEU A 20 4.41 -19.73 25.40
CA LEU A 20 5.69 -19.13 25.10
C LEU A 20 5.38 -17.82 24.36
N VAL A 21 5.26 -16.72 25.12
CA VAL A 21 5.26 -15.36 24.58
C VAL A 21 6.67 -15.09 24.04
N GLY A 22 6.94 -15.63 22.86
CA GLY A 22 7.98 -15.13 21.97
C GLY A 22 7.28 -14.15 21.04
N ALA A 23 7.46 -12.85 21.27
CA ALA A 23 6.92 -11.79 20.42
C ALA A 23 7.68 -11.75 19.07
N ALA A 24 7.59 -12.81 18.29
CA ALA A 24 7.80 -12.76 16.86
C ALA A 24 6.40 -12.63 16.26
N GLY A 25 6.02 -11.39 15.95
CA GLY A 25 4.72 -11.09 15.35
C GLY A 25 4.49 -11.99 14.14
N LEU A 26 3.52 -12.89 14.24
CA LEU A 26 2.93 -13.51 13.06
C LEU A 26 2.13 -12.41 12.36
N THR A 27 2.78 -11.70 11.43
CA THR A 27 2.08 -10.82 10.51
C THR A 27 1.28 -11.71 9.58
N PHE A 28 0.03 -11.99 9.93
CA PHE A 28 -0.92 -12.45 8.93
C PHE A 28 -1.01 -11.31 7.92
N ALA A 29 -0.56 -11.55 6.68
CA ALA A 29 -0.91 -10.71 5.56
C ALA A 29 -2.43 -10.87 5.37
N GLY A 30 -3.22 -10.16 6.17
CA GLY A 30 -4.62 -9.95 5.87
C GLY A 30 -4.69 -9.35 4.48
N GLU A 31 -5.70 -9.75 3.71
CA GLU A 31 -6.02 -9.08 2.45
C GLU A 31 -5.94 -7.58 2.70
N LYS A 32 -5.11 -6.88 1.93
CA LYS A 32 -4.89 -5.44 2.13
C LYS A 32 -6.19 -4.74 1.75
N SER A 33 -7.10 -4.63 2.73
CA SER A 33 -8.36 -3.91 2.59
C SER A 33 -8.01 -2.46 2.29
N GLY A 34 -8.46 -1.99 1.15
CA GLY A 34 -8.20 -0.65 0.69
C GLY A 34 -8.61 -0.44 -0.75
N GLY A 35 -8.34 0.77 -1.24
CA GLY A 35 -8.45 1.09 -2.65
C GLY A 35 -7.09 1.01 -3.33
N HIS A 36 -7.13 0.81 -4.64
CA HIS A 36 -5.96 0.70 -5.49
C HIS A 36 -5.64 2.07 -6.10
N LEU A 37 -4.40 2.54 -5.96
CA LEU A 37 -3.91 3.76 -6.55
C LEU A 37 -2.92 3.41 -7.67
N THR A 38 -3.19 3.90 -8.87
CA THR A 38 -2.25 3.88 -9.98
C THR A 38 -1.88 5.30 -10.40
N VAL A 39 -0.60 5.53 -10.66
CA VAL A 39 -0.12 6.81 -11.19
C VAL A 39 0.83 6.55 -12.35
N ASP A 40 0.41 6.94 -13.53
CA ASP A 40 1.22 6.90 -14.75
C ASP A 40 2.06 8.16 -14.87
N ARG A 41 3.32 8.00 -15.27
CA ARG A 41 4.23 9.08 -15.62
C ARG A 41 4.26 9.24 -17.13
N VAL A 42 3.92 10.42 -17.67
CA VAL A 42 4.02 10.63 -19.13
C VAL A 42 5.46 10.58 -19.63
N ALA A 43 5.64 10.20 -20.90
CA ALA A 43 6.96 10.16 -21.54
C ALA A 43 7.59 11.56 -21.69
N ASN A 44 6.78 12.63 -21.76
CA ASN A 44 7.26 14.00 -22.04
C ASN A 44 8.14 14.61 -20.92
N PHE A 45 8.29 13.95 -19.77
CA PHE A 45 9.33 14.32 -18.80
C PHE A 45 10.75 14.02 -19.32
N GLY A 46 10.88 13.14 -20.31
CA GLY A 46 12.16 12.64 -20.83
C GLY A 46 12.81 11.63 -19.89
N SER A 47 14.09 11.33 -20.11
CA SER A 47 14.89 10.43 -19.26
C SER A 47 15.58 11.14 -18.08
N ASP A 48 15.66 12.47 -18.14
CA ASP A 48 16.51 13.27 -17.24
C ASP A 48 15.81 13.66 -15.93
N LEU A 49 14.50 13.43 -15.85
CA LEU A 49 13.68 13.77 -14.69
C LEU A 49 13.04 12.51 -14.11
N ALA A 50 13.11 12.32 -12.81
CA ALA A 50 12.26 11.38 -12.08
C ALA A 50 10.97 12.09 -11.63
N LEU A 51 9.92 11.31 -11.38
CA LEU A 51 8.71 11.75 -10.71
C LEU A 51 8.72 11.19 -9.28
N SER A 52 8.98 12.05 -8.30
CA SER A 52 8.82 11.71 -6.88
C SER A 52 7.35 11.81 -6.50
N LEU A 53 6.75 10.66 -6.18
CA LEU A 53 5.36 10.52 -5.80
C LEU A 53 5.27 10.35 -4.28
N SER A 54 4.41 11.14 -3.66
CA SER A 54 4.15 11.10 -2.22
C SER A 54 2.66 10.90 -1.93
N VAL A 55 2.39 10.19 -0.83
CA VAL A 55 1.06 10.04 -0.24
C VAL A 55 1.11 10.58 1.18
N ASP A 56 0.22 11.52 1.49
CA ASP A 56 0.14 12.20 2.79
C ASP A 56 1.48 12.80 3.26
N GLY A 57 2.28 13.27 2.30
CA GLY A 57 3.60 13.86 2.53
C GLY A 57 4.76 12.86 2.67
N SER A 58 4.50 11.55 2.61
CA SER A 58 5.54 10.52 2.57
C SER A 58 5.80 10.09 1.14
N GLU A 59 7.06 10.14 0.70
CA GLU A 59 7.44 9.61 -0.62
C GLU A 59 7.22 8.09 -0.66
N VAL A 60 6.50 7.62 -1.68
CA VAL A 60 6.16 6.20 -1.90
C VAL A 60 6.83 5.64 -3.14
N ALA A 61 7.25 6.48 -4.09
CA ALA A 61 7.96 6.06 -5.28
C ALA A 61 8.75 7.21 -5.92
N SER A 62 9.81 6.84 -6.62
CA SER A 62 10.53 7.71 -7.56
C SER A 62 10.50 7.03 -8.93
N LEU A 63 9.70 7.57 -9.86
CA LEU A 63 9.41 6.95 -11.14
C LEU A 63 10.27 7.56 -12.25
N ILE A 64 11.06 6.74 -12.91
CA ILE A 64 11.80 7.13 -14.12
C ILE A 64 10.99 6.80 -15.39
N GLU A 65 11.57 7.04 -16.56
CA GLU A 65 10.93 6.74 -17.84
C GLU A 65 10.45 5.29 -17.95
N GLY A 66 9.21 5.11 -18.41
CA GLY A 66 8.57 3.79 -18.57
C GLY A 66 8.03 3.18 -17.28
N GLN A 67 8.17 3.85 -16.14
CA GLN A 67 7.63 3.37 -14.86
C GLN A 67 6.29 4.02 -14.50
N ASN A 68 5.48 3.26 -13.77
CA ASN A 68 4.27 3.73 -13.10
C ASN A 68 4.31 3.33 -11.62
N TYR A 69 3.46 3.95 -10.83
CA TYR A 69 3.17 3.50 -9.48
C TYR A 69 1.90 2.66 -9.48
N ASP A 70 1.96 1.53 -8.78
CA ASP A 70 0.84 0.65 -8.49
C ASP A 70 0.93 0.30 -6.99
N GLY A 71 -0.08 0.72 -6.22
CA GLY A 71 -0.08 0.50 -4.79
C GLY A 71 -1.47 0.57 -4.17
N HIS A 72 -1.58 0.16 -2.92
CA HIS A 72 -2.84 0.15 -2.17
C HIS A 72 -2.82 1.18 -1.05
N LEU A 73 -3.94 1.86 -0.85
CA LEU A 73 -4.17 2.81 0.23
C LEU A 73 -5.30 2.32 1.13
N SER A 74 -5.19 2.59 2.43
CA SER A 74 -6.28 2.36 3.36
C SER A 74 -7.52 3.17 2.99
N PRO A 75 -8.74 2.76 3.40
CA PRO A 75 -9.91 3.59 3.24
C PRO A 75 -9.79 4.94 3.95
N GLY A 76 -10.32 5.99 3.34
CA GLY A 76 -10.34 7.35 3.88
C GLY A 76 -9.67 8.39 2.98
N LYS A 77 -9.52 9.60 3.52
CA LYS A 77 -8.99 10.74 2.76
C LYS A 77 -7.47 10.70 2.69
N HIS A 78 -6.94 10.78 1.47
CA HIS A 78 -5.51 10.82 1.19
C HIS A 78 -5.17 11.99 0.25
N VAL A 79 -3.99 12.58 0.44
CA VAL A 79 -3.42 13.58 -0.46
C VAL A 79 -2.29 12.95 -1.25
N ILE A 80 -2.43 12.96 -2.57
CA ILE A 80 -1.41 12.52 -3.52
C ILE A 80 -0.68 13.75 -4.01
N SER A 81 0.64 13.72 -3.96
CA SER A 81 1.50 14.81 -4.45
C SER A 81 2.57 14.24 -5.35
N ALA A 82 2.83 14.87 -6.48
CA ALA A 82 3.91 14.53 -7.38
C ALA A 82 4.79 15.76 -7.62
N VAL A 83 6.10 15.54 -7.66
CA VAL A 83 7.13 16.56 -7.92
C VAL A 83 8.16 15.95 -8.86
N VAL A 84 8.73 16.75 -9.77
CA VAL A 84 9.85 16.29 -10.59
C VAL A 84 11.18 16.43 -9.85
N SER A 85 12.09 15.48 -10.06
CA SER A 85 13.43 15.49 -9.48
C SER A 85 14.51 15.28 -10.55
N PRO A 86 15.53 16.14 -10.67
CA PRO A 86 15.65 17.42 -9.94
C PRO A 86 14.51 18.38 -10.31
N ASN A 87 14.14 19.26 -9.38
CA ASN A 87 13.08 20.23 -9.64
C ASN A 87 13.55 21.22 -10.73
N ARG A 88 12.82 21.30 -11.84
CA ARG A 88 13.05 22.32 -12.87
C ARG A 88 12.37 23.60 -12.44
N GLU A 89 13.14 24.69 -12.37
CA GLU A 89 12.65 26.08 -12.32
C GLU A 89 11.48 26.32 -11.34
N ASP A 90 11.56 25.74 -10.14
CA ASP A 90 10.53 25.85 -9.10
C ASP A 90 9.12 25.37 -9.52
N SER A 91 9.05 24.38 -10.43
CA SER A 91 7.79 23.78 -10.87
C SER A 91 6.92 23.39 -9.67
N ARG A 92 5.63 23.76 -9.73
CA ARG A 92 4.72 23.44 -8.62
C ARG A 92 4.34 21.96 -8.63
N PRO A 93 4.16 21.37 -7.43
CA PRO A 93 3.68 20.01 -7.30
C PRO A 93 2.29 19.83 -7.91
N GLY A 94 2.09 18.71 -8.58
CA GLY A 94 0.77 18.22 -8.93
C GLY A 94 0.14 17.58 -7.70
N ASN A 95 -1.02 18.06 -7.27
CA ASN A 95 -1.71 17.54 -6.09
C ASN A 95 -3.11 17.04 -6.42
N ALA A 96 -3.53 15.95 -5.78
CA ALA A 96 -4.88 15.43 -5.83
C ALA A 96 -5.31 14.97 -4.43
N THR A 97 -6.59 15.17 -4.10
CA THR A 97 -7.18 14.59 -2.89
C THR A 97 -8.22 13.56 -3.30
N ILE A 98 -8.11 12.37 -2.71
CA ILE A 98 -9.03 11.26 -2.94
C ILE A 98 -9.63 10.82 -1.61
N ASP A 99 -10.87 10.34 -1.67
CA ASP A 99 -11.51 9.63 -0.57
C ASP A 99 -11.60 8.16 -0.99
N VAL A 100 -10.67 7.36 -0.46
CA VAL A 100 -10.42 5.98 -0.81
C VAL A 100 -11.47 5.08 -0.19
N LYS A 101 -12.03 4.18 -1.01
CA LYS A 101 -12.96 3.14 -0.57
C LYS A 101 -12.38 1.77 -0.90
N ASP A 102 -12.76 0.78 -0.09
CA ASP A 102 -12.36 -0.61 -0.32
C ASP A 102 -12.80 -1.09 -1.71
N GLY A 103 -11.87 -1.70 -2.44
CA GLY A 103 -12.12 -2.30 -3.76
C GLY A 103 -12.21 -1.30 -4.93
N GLU A 104 -12.15 0.00 -4.67
CA GLU A 104 -12.15 1.02 -5.72
C GLU A 104 -10.74 1.26 -6.28
N THR A 105 -10.66 1.62 -7.56
CA THR A 105 -9.40 2.03 -8.21
C THR A 105 -9.41 3.52 -8.51
N TYR A 106 -8.29 4.18 -8.21
CA TYR A 106 -8.04 5.58 -8.43
C TYR A 106 -6.82 5.70 -9.34
N SER A 107 -7.04 6.18 -10.56
CA SER A 107 -5.99 6.23 -11.57
C SER A 107 -5.69 7.66 -11.98
N PHE A 108 -4.42 8.03 -12.03
CA PHE A 108 -3.96 9.35 -12.42
C PHE A 108 -2.84 9.28 -13.45
N THR A 109 -2.74 10.33 -14.25
CA THR A 109 -1.60 10.60 -15.11
C THR A 109 -0.90 11.86 -14.63
N ALA A 110 0.38 11.74 -14.24
CA ALA A 110 1.24 12.87 -13.97
C ALA A 110 1.79 13.43 -15.28
N MET A 111 1.55 14.72 -15.55
CA MET A 111 1.98 15.39 -16.78
C MET A 111 2.29 16.87 -16.56
N TRP A 112 3.00 17.46 -17.52
CA TRP A 112 3.17 18.91 -17.57
C TRP A 112 1.86 19.61 -17.93
N GLN A 113 1.56 20.69 -17.21
CA GLN A 113 0.51 21.66 -17.52
C GLN A 113 1.12 23.06 -17.50
N GLY A 114 1.61 23.50 -18.66
CA GLY A 114 2.51 24.65 -18.71
C GLY A 114 3.83 24.30 -18.03
N ASP A 115 4.30 25.20 -17.16
CA ASP A 115 5.55 25.02 -16.41
C ASP A 115 5.36 24.24 -15.10
N ASP A 116 4.10 23.93 -14.74
CA ASP A 116 3.74 23.24 -13.51
C ASP A 116 3.36 21.77 -13.76
N LEU A 117 3.45 20.94 -12.72
CA LEU A 117 3.01 19.55 -12.78
C LEU A 117 1.51 19.43 -12.44
N ALA A 118 0.80 18.56 -13.15
CA ALA A 118 -0.57 18.20 -12.85
C ALA A 118 -0.74 16.69 -12.67
N LEU A 119 -1.61 16.30 -11.73
CA LEU A 119 -2.16 14.95 -11.61
C LEU A 119 -3.56 14.94 -12.22
N ILE A 120 -3.69 14.39 -13.42
CA ILE A 120 -4.96 14.32 -14.14
C ILE A 120 -5.62 12.98 -13.83
N LYS A 121 -6.84 13.01 -13.29
CA LYS A 121 -7.61 11.78 -13.03
C LYS A 121 -8.00 11.11 -14.35
N ASN A 122 -7.75 9.81 -14.46
CA ASN A 122 -8.19 9.00 -15.59
C ASN A 122 -9.70 8.71 -15.40
N GLN A 123 -10.50 8.92 -16.45
CA GLN A 123 -11.97 8.73 -16.43
C GLN A 123 -12.36 7.26 -16.59
#